data_AF-A0A2D8I4P2-F1
#
_entry.id   AF-A0A2D8I4P2-F1
#
_cell.length_a   1.000
_cell.length_b   1.000
_cell.length_c   1.000
_cell.angle_alpha   90.00
_cell.angle_beta   90.00
_cell.angle_gamma   90.00
#
_symmetry.space_group_name_H-M   'P 1'
#
loop_
_entity.id
_entity.type
_entity.pdbx_description
1 polymer ?
#
loop_
_entity_poly.entity_id
_entity_poly.type
_entity_poly.pdbx_seq_one_letter_code
_entity_poly.pdbx_strand_id
1 'polypeptide(L)'
;MRNTIFDEDKLLVKAAGRPSESKPRFDWAEGLGDNRFEVPKVRITDGAGDRDFHIAEVAEVIGEALTNLMISREENEIYTPKNRELVVESARIVADRLIERMAEEDEGAAPRLSFDELYRLIEKALVE
;
A
#
# COMPACT_ATOMS: atom_id res chain seq x y z
N MET A 1 32.64 7.35 -6.45
CA MET A 1 31.24 7.70 -6.14
C MET A 1 30.85 6.88 -4.92
N ARG A 2 30.55 7.52 -3.78
CA ARG A 2 30.14 6.82 -2.56
C ARG A 2 28.79 6.14 -2.82
N ASN A 3 28.61 4.94 -2.29
CA ASN A 3 27.49 4.04 -2.55
C ASN A 3 26.23 4.50 -1.79
N THR A 4 25.75 5.72 -2.06
CA THR A 4 24.69 6.39 -1.28
C THR A 4 23.38 5.61 -1.33
N ILE A 5 23.03 5.03 -2.49
CA ILE A 5 21.83 4.20 -2.66
C ILE A 5 21.86 2.98 -1.71
N PHE A 6 23.03 2.34 -1.56
CA PHE A 6 23.17 1.18 -0.68
C PHE A 6 23.09 1.54 0.80
N ASP A 7 23.60 2.71 1.18
CA ASP A 7 23.49 3.19 2.55
C ASP A 7 22.05 3.64 2.87
N GLU A 8 21.34 4.26 1.93
CA GLU A 8 19.91 4.60 2.02
C GLU A 8 19.03 3.34 2.14
N ASP A 9 19.30 2.31 1.34
CA ASP A 9 18.59 1.04 1.39
C ASP A 9 18.76 0.36 2.76
N LYS A 10 19.98 0.34 3.31
CA LYS A 10 20.22 -0.16 4.67
C LYS A 10 19.43 0.59 5.74
N LEU A 11 19.34 1.92 5.62
CA LEU A 11 18.57 2.74 6.53
C LEU A 11 17.07 2.46 6.41
N LEU A 12 16.57 2.24 5.19
CA LEU A 12 15.19 1.85 4.92
C LEU A 12 14.87 0.48 5.52
N VAL A 13 15.72 -0.53 5.30
CA VAL A 13 15.59 -1.86 5.90
C VAL A 13 15.56 -1.77 7.42
N LYS A 14 16.44 -0.96 8.01
CA LYS A 14 16.46 -0.73 9.46
C LYS A 14 15.19 -0.05 9.95
N ALA A 15 14.63 0.91 9.21
CA ALA A 15 13.39 1.60 9.57
C ALA A 15 12.18 0.66 9.49
N ALA A 16 12.07 -0.12 8.41
CA ALA A 16 11.00 -1.09 8.21
C ALA A 16 11.01 -2.21 9.27
N GLY A 17 12.19 -2.66 9.68
CA GLY A 17 12.35 -3.67 10.73
C GLY A 17 12.11 -3.19 12.16
N ARG A 18 11.85 -1.89 12.40
CA ARG A 18 11.52 -1.40 13.75
C ARG A 18 10.15 -1.91 14.21
N PRO A 19 9.98 -2.28 15.48
CA PRO A 19 8.66 -2.63 16.03
C PRO A 19 7.65 -1.51 15.78
N SER A 20 6.42 -1.86 15.43
CA SER A 20 5.36 -0.89 15.12
C SER A 20 5.03 0.07 16.27
N GLU A 21 5.28 -0.33 17.52
CA GLU A 21 5.13 0.52 18.72
C GLU A 21 6.20 1.61 18.83
N SER A 22 7.34 1.43 18.16
CA SER A 22 8.46 2.39 18.15
C SER A 22 8.39 3.38 16.99
N LYS A 23 7.36 3.28 16.14
CA LYS A 23 7.12 4.15 14.99
C LYS A 23 5.87 5.00 15.25
N PRO A 24 5.80 6.24 14.73
CA PRO A 24 4.56 6.99 14.71
C PRO A 24 3.49 6.20 13.96
N ARG A 25 2.26 6.23 14.46
CA ARG A 25 1.09 5.65 13.81
C ARG A 25 0.26 6.77 13.23
N PHE A 26 -0.08 6.65 11.95
CA PHE A 26 -0.92 7.59 11.24
C PHE A 26 -2.08 6.83 10.62
N ASP A 27 -3.24 7.49 10.51
CA ASP A 27 -4.42 6.95 9.85
C ASP A 27 -4.32 7.27 8.35
N TRP A 28 -3.56 6.47 7.62
CA TRP A 28 -3.31 6.74 6.20
C TRP A 28 -4.56 6.54 5.34
N ALA A 29 -5.49 5.69 5.80
CA ALA A 29 -6.79 5.51 5.16
C ALA A 29 -7.72 6.72 5.32
N GLU A 30 -7.51 7.60 6.32
CA GLU A 30 -8.32 8.81 6.53
C GLU A 30 -8.44 9.66 5.26
N GLY A 31 -7.36 9.77 4.47
CA GLY A 31 -7.33 10.56 3.24
C GLY A 31 -8.28 10.07 2.14
N LEU A 32 -8.73 8.81 2.21
CA LEU A 32 -9.71 8.26 1.28
C LEU A 32 -11.12 8.84 1.53
N GLY A 33 -11.40 9.31 2.74
CA GLY A 33 -12.72 9.79 3.15
C GLY A 33 -13.83 8.76 2.88
N ASP A 34 -14.99 9.24 2.42
CA ASP A 34 -16.09 8.39 1.95
C ASP A 34 -15.86 7.83 0.55
N ASN A 35 -14.81 8.30 -0.14
CA ASN A 35 -14.45 7.88 -1.49
C ASN A 35 -13.65 6.57 -1.46
N ARG A 36 -14.16 5.60 -0.70
CA ARG A 36 -13.79 4.20 -0.85
C ARG A 36 -14.35 3.79 -2.19
N PHE A 37 -13.52 3.88 -3.23
CA PHE A 37 -13.86 3.53 -4.60
C PHE A 37 -14.74 2.29 -4.64
N GLU A 38 -15.67 2.20 -5.59
CA GLU A 38 -16.39 0.97 -5.90
C GLU A 38 -15.41 -0.04 -6.51
N VAL A 39 -14.45 -0.48 -5.68
CA VAL A 39 -13.59 -1.60 -6.00
C VAL A 39 -14.51 -2.81 -6.00
N PRO A 40 -14.47 -3.65 -7.05
CA PRO A 40 -15.22 -4.88 -7.07
C PRO A 40 -14.97 -5.68 -5.79
N LYS A 41 -15.96 -6.44 -5.33
CA LYS A 41 -15.82 -7.31 -4.15
C LYS A 41 -14.78 -8.40 -4.44
N VAL A 42 -13.52 -8.08 -4.19
CA VAL A 42 -12.40 -9.00 -4.31
C VAL A 42 -12.37 -9.82 -3.04
N ARG A 43 -12.34 -11.14 -3.20
CA ARG A 43 -12.03 -12.02 -2.07
C ARG A 43 -10.55 -12.28 -2.04
N ILE A 44 -9.92 -11.92 -0.92
CA ILE A 44 -8.55 -12.33 -0.62
C ILE A 44 -8.62 -13.70 0.01
N THR A 45 -7.89 -14.65 -0.57
CA THR A 45 -7.62 -15.93 0.10
C THR A 45 -6.35 -15.75 0.91
N ASP A 46 -6.49 -15.59 2.22
CA ASP A 46 -5.38 -15.74 3.15
C ASP A 46 -5.39 -17.15 3.75
N GLY A 47 -4.29 -17.57 4.39
CA GLY A 47 -4.20 -18.91 4.99
C GLY A 47 -5.26 -19.22 6.05
N ALA A 48 -6.08 -18.23 6.46
CA ALA A 48 -7.20 -18.36 7.39
C ALA A 48 -8.58 -18.38 6.70
N GLY A 49 -8.67 -18.03 5.41
CA GLY A 49 -9.89 -18.16 4.60
C GLY A 49 -10.07 -17.06 3.56
N ASP A 50 -11.25 -17.07 2.93
CA ASP A 50 -11.70 -15.97 2.07
C ASP A 50 -12.20 -14.80 2.93
N ARG A 51 -11.72 -13.59 2.65
CA ARG A 51 -12.29 -12.35 3.21
C ARG A 51 -12.44 -11.25 2.17
N ASP A 52 -13.31 -10.30 2.45
CA ASP A 52 -13.48 -9.11 1.60
C ASP A 52 -12.23 -8.21 1.70
N PHE A 53 -11.82 -7.68 0.55
CA PHE A 53 -10.76 -6.69 0.43
C PHE A 53 -11.30 -5.27 0.64
N HIS A 54 -10.54 -4.46 1.38
CA HIS A 54 -10.81 -3.03 1.51
C HIS A 54 -9.62 -2.20 1.04
N ILE A 55 -9.89 -1.21 0.18
CA ILE A 55 -8.85 -0.29 -0.33
C ILE A 55 -8.15 0.51 0.78
N ALA A 56 -8.81 0.67 1.93
CA ALA A 56 -8.20 1.22 3.14
C ALA A 56 -6.93 0.46 3.54
N GLU A 57 -6.90 -0.87 3.38
CA GLU A 57 -5.72 -1.69 3.70
C GLU A 57 -4.53 -1.37 2.78
N VAL A 58 -4.80 -1.04 1.51
CA VAL A 58 -3.74 -0.59 0.58
C VAL A 58 -3.18 0.75 1.01
N ALA A 59 -4.04 1.71 1.35
CA ALA A 59 -3.61 3.01 1.84
C ALA A 59 -2.74 2.88 3.11
N GLU A 60 -3.11 1.99 4.04
CA GLU A 60 -2.30 1.69 5.23
C GLU A 60 -0.94 1.09 4.88
N VAL A 61 -0.88 0.10 3.98
CA VAL A 61 0.38 -0.53 3.56
C VAL A 61 1.30 0.47 2.88
N ILE A 62 0.79 1.27 1.95
CA ILE A 62 1.55 2.31 1.24
C ILE A 62 2.01 3.38 2.22
N GLY A 63 1.14 3.82 3.12
CA GLY A 63 1.44 4.81 4.14
C GLY A 63 2.49 4.34 5.14
N GLU A 64 2.47 3.07 5.55
CA GLU A 64 3.52 2.49 6.39
C GLU A 64 4.87 2.47 5.65
N ALA A 65 4.88 2.08 4.37
CA ALA A 65 6.08 2.11 3.55
C ALA A 65 6.65 3.54 3.43
N LEU A 66 5.79 4.53 3.18
CA LEU A 66 6.18 5.94 3.14
C LEU A 66 6.70 6.43 4.50
N THR A 67 6.08 6.02 5.60
CA THR A 67 6.54 6.32 6.96
C THR A 67 7.95 5.79 7.20
N ASN A 68 8.20 4.53 6.82
CA ASN A 68 9.52 3.91 6.95
C ASN A 68 10.57 4.66 6.10
N LEU A 69 10.20 5.07 4.88
CA LEU A 69 11.05 5.86 3.99
C LEU A 69 11.39 7.24 4.56
N MET A 70 10.43 7.93 5.16
CA MET A 70 10.68 9.25 5.74
C MET A 70 11.54 9.14 7.01
N ILE A 71 11.31 8.12 7.85
CA ILE A 71 12.15 7.83 9.01
C ILE A 71 13.59 7.50 8.59
N SER A 72 13.79 6.74 7.52
CA SER A 72 15.14 6.39 7.05
C SER A 72 15.90 7.60 6.51
N ARG A 73 15.17 8.63 6.05
CA ARG A 73 15.70 9.92 5.59
C ARG A 73 15.80 10.98 6.68
N GLU A 74 15.50 10.63 7.93
CA GLU A 74 15.49 11.56 9.08
C GLU A 74 14.49 12.73 8.92
N GLU A 75 13.44 12.54 8.12
CA GLU A 75 12.37 13.51 7.90
C GLU A 75 11.35 13.47 9.06
N ASN A 76 10.98 14.66 9.56
CA ASN A 76 10.05 14.78 10.69
C ASN A 76 8.61 15.13 10.25
N GLU A 77 8.43 15.69 9.06
CA GLU A 77 7.13 16.04 8.49
C GLU A 77 6.56 14.87 7.66
N ILE A 78 6.12 13.82 8.36
CA ILE A 78 5.68 12.58 7.72
C ILE A 78 4.21 12.64 7.28
N TYR A 79 3.29 13.02 8.17
CA TYR A 79 1.84 12.99 7.91
C TYR A 79 1.31 14.35 7.44
N THR A 80 1.84 14.83 6.31
CA THR A 80 1.46 16.11 5.71
C THR A 80 0.33 15.95 4.70
N PRO A 81 -0.42 17.03 4.35
CA PRO A 81 -1.45 16.97 3.30
C PRO A 81 -0.92 16.39 1.98
N LYS A 82 0.29 16.79 1.58
CA LYS A 82 0.96 16.28 0.38
C LYS A 82 1.21 14.77 0.45
N ASN A 83 1.72 14.27 1.57
CA ASN A 83 2.01 12.85 1.72
C ASN A 83 0.72 12.02 1.81
N ARG A 84 -0.34 12.57 2.41
CA ARG A 84 -1.67 11.94 2.42
C ARG A 84 -2.26 11.85 1.02
N GLU A 85 -2.18 12.93 0.24
CA GLU A 85 -2.61 12.95 -1.16
C GLU A 85 -1.85 11.91 -2.00
N LEU A 86 -0.53 11.82 -1.83
CA LEU A 86 0.28 10.80 -2.51
C LEU A 86 -0.18 9.37 -2.19
N VAL A 87 -0.48 9.06 -0.92
CA VAL A 87 -1.00 7.74 -0.52
C VAL A 87 -2.36 7.47 -1.15
N VAL A 88 -3.25 8.47 -1.18
CA VAL A 88 -4.58 8.35 -1.80
C VAL A 88 -4.47 8.12 -3.31
N GLU A 89 -3.63 8.87 -4.01
CA GLU A 89 -3.38 8.69 -5.45
C GLU A 89 -2.78 7.31 -5.74
N SER A 90 -1.82 6.87 -4.93
CA SER A 90 -1.22 5.54 -5.09
C SER A 90 -2.24 4.43 -4.86
N ALA A 91 -3.09 4.56 -3.84
CA ALA A 91 -4.18 3.61 -3.59
C ALA A 91 -5.21 3.60 -4.73
N ARG A 92 -5.50 4.75 -5.35
CA ARG A 92 -6.35 4.83 -6.56
C ARG A 92 -5.76 4.03 -7.71
N ILE A 93 -4.47 4.22 -7.99
CA ILE A 93 -3.78 3.49 -9.07
C ILE A 93 -3.84 1.97 -8.84
N VAL A 94 -3.66 1.53 -7.59
CA VAL A 94 -3.83 0.11 -7.21
C VAL A 94 -5.26 -0.36 -7.44
N ALA A 95 -6.26 0.43 -7.06
CA ALA A 95 -7.67 0.09 -7.27
C ALA A 95 -8.01 -0.03 -8.77
N ASP A 96 -7.55 0.92 -9.60
CA ASP A 96 -7.80 0.92 -11.05
C ASP A 96 -7.19 -0.33 -11.71
N ARG A 97 -5.95 -0.69 -11.35
CA ARG A 97 -5.30 -1.91 -11.85
C ARG A 97 -6.01 -3.18 -11.42
N LEU A 98 -6.58 -3.18 -10.21
CA LEU A 98 -7.36 -4.32 -9.72
C LEU A 98 -8.66 -4.46 -10.52
N ILE A 99 -9.34 -3.34 -10.81
CA ILE A 99 -10.53 -3.31 -11.66
C ILE A 99 -10.21 -3.82 -13.07
N GLU A 100 -9.13 -3.32 -13.69
CA GLU A 100 -8.68 -3.76 -15.02
C GLU A 100 -8.42 -5.25 -15.06
N ARG A 101 -7.65 -5.76 -14.08
CA ARG A 101 -7.35 -7.19 -13.96
C ARG A 101 -8.63 -8.03 -13.82
N MET A 102 -9.58 -7.57 -13.01
CA MET A 102 -10.83 -8.29 -12.78
C MET A 102 -11.76 -8.28 -14.00
N ALA A 103 -11.71 -7.24 -14.82
CA ALA A 103 -12.45 -7.20 -16.08
C ALA A 103 -11.90 -8.19 -17.12
N GLU A 104 -10.61 -8.56 -17.03
CA GLU A 104 -9.99 -9.60 -17.86
C GLU A 104 -10.35 -11.02 -17.39
N GLU A 105 -10.60 -11.21 -16.10
CA GLU A 105 -11.00 -12.49 -15.48
C GLU A 105 -12.52 -12.73 -15.55
N ASP A 106 -13.10 -12.72 -16.75
CA ASP A 106 -14.54 -12.92 -16.99
C ASP A 106 -14.92 -14.42 -16.98
N GLU A 107 -14.94 -15.04 -15.79
CA GLU A 107 -15.42 -16.42 -15.59
C GLU A 107 -16.47 -16.51 -14.46
N GLY A 108 -17.57 -15.74 -14.52
CA GLY A 108 -18.84 -16.02 -13.82
C GLY A 108 -18.82 -16.12 -12.28
N ALA A 109 -17.68 -15.96 -11.62
CA ALA A 109 -17.46 -16.03 -10.19
C ALA A 109 -16.73 -14.77 -9.72
N ALA A 110 -16.94 -14.38 -8.45
CA ALA A 110 -16.22 -13.26 -7.85
C ALA A 110 -14.70 -13.50 -7.96
N PRO A 111 -13.92 -12.60 -8.58
CA PRO A 111 -12.50 -12.83 -8.79
C PRO A 111 -11.78 -12.98 -7.44
N ARG A 112 -10.86 -13.92 -7.39
CA ARG A 112 -10.08 -14.27 -6.20
C ARG A 112 -8.66 -13.81 -6.41
N LEU A 113 -8.14 -13.11 -5.42
CA LEU A 113 -6.75 -12.68 -5.41
C LEU A 113 -6.07 -13.33 -4.21
N SER A 114 -4.94 -13.99 -4.43
CA SER A 114 -4.07 -14.37 -3.31
C SER A 114 -3.42 -13.12 -2.70
N PHE A 115 -3.02 -13.21 -1.44
CA PHE A 115 -2.30 -12.13 -0.76
C PHE A 115 -1.01 -11.73 -1.51
N ASP A 116 -0.27 -12.71 -2.04
CA ASP A 116 0.96 -12.47 -2.80
C ASP A 116 0.71 -11.76 -4.15
N GLU A 117 -0.44 -11.97 -4.77
CA GLU A 117 -0.83 -11.26 -5.99
C GLU A 117 -1.21 -9.81 -5.69
N LEU A 118 -1.91 -9.56 -4.59
CA LEU A 118 -2.20 -8.20 -4.12
C LEU A 118 -0.91 -7.43 -3.87
N TYR A 119 0.03 -8.04 -3.14
CA TYR A 119 1.29 -7.38 -2.81
C TYR A 119 2.09 -7.02 -4.07
N ARG A 120 2.18 -7.94 -5.05
CA ARG A 120 2.83 -7.66 -6.34
C ARG A 120 2.13 -6.57 -7.14
N LEU A 121 0.80 -6.48 -7.07
CA LEU A 121 0.03 -5.44 -7.74
C LEU A 121 0.31 -4.07 -7.11
N ILE A 122 0.39 -3.99 -5.78
CA ILE A 122 0.81 -2.79 -5.06
C ILE A 122 2.22 -2.39 -5.46
N GLU A 123 3.19 -3.31 -5.43
CA GLU A 123 4.58 -3.01 -5.84
C GLU A 123 4.65 -2.47 -7.26
N LYS A 124 3.96 -3.10 -8.21
CA LYS A 124 3.93 -2.65 -9.60
C LYS A 124 3.33 -1.25 -9.74
N ALA A 125 2.28 -0.95 -8.97
CA ALA A 125 1.62 0.36 -8.98
C ALA A 125 2.50 1.49 -8.43
N LEU A 126 3.44 1.17 -7.54
CA LEU A 126 4.33 2.16 -6.92
C LEU A 126 5.63 2.41 -7.70
N VAL A 127 6.02 1.48 -8.59
CA VAL A 127 7.28 1.55 -9.33
C VAL A 127 7.13 2.17 -10.73
N GLU A 128 5.92 2.09 -11.30
CA GLU A 128 5.60 2.67 -12.63
C GLU A 128 5.19 4.13 -12.54
#